data_AF-A0A8F5ZFP7-F1
#
_entry.id   AF-A0A8F5ZFP7-F1
#
_cell.length_a   1.000
_cell.length_b   1.000
_cell.length_c   1.000
_cell.angle_alpha   90.00
_cell.angle_beta   90.00
_cell.angle_gamma   90.00
#
_symmetry.space_group_name_H-M   'P 1'
#
loop_
_entity.id
_entity.type
_entity.pdbx_description
1 polymer ?
#
loop_
_entity_poly.entity_id
_entity_poly.type
_entity_poly.pdbx_seq_one_letter_code
_entity_poly.pdbx_strand_id
1 'polypeptide(L)'
;MENTTYPHQYLYGWTGLVALTTFVAGLLSILEGAGIVTGLFILPDIPGGCILIMISALFGSAFLKGKTDRPGWISFSYIGALLLVVFAGCAILVEGGNVLTLIMEGEEANLLTIISSSFIWAAILVLPLLAGVSKLLYGCSCGGEYCE
;
A
#
# COMPACT_ATOMS: atom_id res chain seq x y z
N MET A 1 -32.07 -10.01 -11.96
CA MET A 1 -30.67 -9.79 -11.57
C MET A 1 -30.20 -8.56 -12.31
N GLU A 2 -30.26 -7.40 -11.65
CA GLU A 2 -29.66 -6.17 -12.19
C GLU A 2 -28.17 -6.40 -12.34
N ASN A 3 -27.69 -6.18 -13.55
CA ASN A 3 -26.28 -6.26 -13.87
C ASN A 3 -25.63 -5.01 -13.27
N THR A 4 -25.17 -5.10 -12.03
CA THR A 4 -24.44 -4.02 -11.33
C THR A 4 -23.02 -3.92 -11.90
N THR A 5 -22.93 -3.48 -13.14
CA THR A 5 -21.67 -3.07 -13.75
C THR A 5 -21.15 -1.87 -12.97
N TYR A 6 -20.20 -2.09 -12.05
CA TYR A 6 -19.50 -0.98 -11.39
C TYR A 6 -18.89 -0.08 -12.47
N PRO A 7 -19.18 1.23 -12.52
CA PRO A 7 -18.52 2.09 -13.52
C PRO A 7 -17.01 2.20 -13.30
N HIS A 8 -16.51 1.69 -12.16
CA HIS A 8 -15.10 1.61 -11.83
C HIS A 8 -14.67 0.18 -11.43
N GLN A 9 -15.13 -0.84 -12.17
CA GLN A 9 -14.64 -2.22 -12.02
C GLN A 9 -13.10 -2.30 -11.97
N TYR A 10 -12.42 -1.42 -12.72
CA TYR A 10 -10.96 -1.34 -12.71
C TYR A 10 -10.39 -0.92 -11.35
N LEU A 11 -10.96 0.08 -10.65
CA LEU A 11 -10.51 0.50 -9.32
C LEU A 11 -10.80 -0.58 -8.27
N TYR A 12 -11.94 -1.24 -8.37
CA TYR A 12 -12.30 -2.32 -7.47
C TYR A 12 -11.37 -3.54 -7.63
N GLY A 13 -11.04 -3.92 -8.87
CA GLY A 13 -10.01 -4.92 -9.14
C GLY A 13 -8.63 -4.48 -8.64
N TRP A 14 -8.30 -3.19 -8.77
CA TRP A 14 -7.04 -2.62 -8.29
C TRP A 14 -6.92 -2.67 -6.76
N THR A 15 -8.01 -2.46 -6.01
CA THR A 15 -8.01 -2.68 -4.55
C THR A 15 -7.64 -4.10 -4.17
N GLY A 16 -8.14 -5.10 -4.90
CA GLY A 16 -7.78 -6.50 -4.68
C GLY A 16 -6.32 -6.78 -5.02
N LEU A 17 -5.82 -6.20 -6.12
CA LEU A 17 -4.42 -6.33 -6.53
C LEU A 17 -3.48 -5.72 -5.48
N VAL A 18 -3.76 -4.49 -5.04
CA VAL A 18 -2.99 -3.83 -3.97
C VAL A 18 -3.02 -4.65 -2.68
N ALA A 19 -4.18 -5.18 -2.27
CA ALA A 19 -4.25 -6.05 -1.09
C ALA A 19 -3.28 -7.24 -1.21
N LEU A 20 -3.34 -7.95 -2.34
CA LEU A 20 -2.53 -9.15 -2.55
C LEU A 20 -1.03 -8.84 -2.63
N THR A 21 -0.64 -7.79 -3.36
CA THR A 21 0.77 -7.41 -3.46
C THR A 21 1.32 -6.93 -2.12
N THR A 22 0.53 -6.19 -1.33
CA THR A 22 0.92 -5.70 0.00
C THR A 22 1.04 -6.86 1.00
N PHE A 23 0.16 -7.87 0.88
CA PHE A 23 0.25 -9.10 1.68
C PHE A 23 1.53 -9.89 1.40
N VAL A 24 1.81 -10.15 0.12
CA VAL A 24 3.01 -10.89 -0.30
C VAL A 24 4.26 -10.14 0.12
N ALA A 25 4.31 -8.81 -0.10
CA ALA A 25 5.39 -7.95 0.35
C ALA A 25 5.63 -8.06 1.87
N GLY A 26 4.56 -7.98 2.67
CA GLY A 26 4.65 -8.12 4.12
C GLY A 26 5.14 -9.49 4.57
N LEU A 27 4.69 -10.57 3.93
CA LEU A 27 5.18 -11.92 4.21
C LEU A 27 6.67 -12.08 3.88
N LEU A 28 7.11 -11.56 2.73
CA LEU A 28 8.53 -11.64 2.34
C LEU A 28 9.42 -10.87 3.32
N SER A 29 9.04 -9.66 3.75
CA SER A 29 9.78 -8.90 4.75
C SER A 29 9.89 -9.62 6.10
N ILE A 30 8.83 -10.34 6.53
CA ILE A 30 8.89 -11.17 7.76
C ILE A 30 9.81 -12.38 7.55
N LEU A 31 9.70 -13.08 6.42
CA LEU A 31 10.49 -14.28 6.14
C LEU A 31 11.99 -13.99 6.05
N GLU A 32 12.37 -12.87 5.46
CA GLU A 32 13.75 -12.39 5.46
C GLU A 32 14.20 -11.95 6.85
N GLY A 33 13.38 -11.19 7.57
CA GLY A 33 13.66 -10.79 8.94
C GLY A 33 13.85 -11.96 9.90
N ALA A 34 13.16 -13.07 9.64
CA ALA A 34 13.31 -14.32 10.38
C ALA A 34 14.50 -15.19 9.91
N GLY A 35 15.23 -14.78 8.86
CA GLY A 35 16.36 -15.54 8.31
C GLY A 35 15.95 -16.82 7.57
N ILE A 36 14.67 -16.98 7.22
CA ILE A 36 14.14 -18.17 6.54
C ILE A 36 14.43 -18.11 5.03
N VAL A 37 14.40 -16.90 4.45
CA VAL A 37 14.75 -16.65 3.04
C VAL A 37 15.87 -15.63 3.01
N THR A 38 16.98 -15.95 2.33
CA THR A 38 18.12 -15.06 2.15
C THR A 38 18.28 -14.72 0.67
N GLY A 39 18.42 -13.43 0.34
CA GLY A 39 18.75 -12.98 -1.02
C GLY A 39 17.58 -12.47 -1.87
N LEU A 40 16.40 -12.24 -1.29
CA LEU A 40 15.47 -11.29 -1.89
C LEU A 40 16.06 -9.88 -1.62
N PHE A 41 15.97 -8.98 -2.59
CA PHE A 41 16.42 -7.58 -2.41
C PHE A 41 15.38 -6.81 -1.59
N ILE A 42 14.99 -7.34 -0.43
CA ILE A 42 14.06 -6.70 0.49
C ILE A 42 14.82 -6.55 1.81
N LEU A 43 14.58 -5.44 2.51
CA LEU A 43 15.23 -5.21 3.79
C LEU A 43 14.54 -6.09 4.85
N PRO A 44 15.30 -6.84 5.67
CA PRO A 44 14.73 -7.65 6.73
C PRO A 44 14.08 -6.75 7.80
N ASP A 45 12.76 -6.65 7.75
CA ASP A 45 11.97 -5.81 8.65
C ASP A 45 10.69 -6.54 9.09
N ILE A 46 10.80 -7.29 10.20
CA ILE A 46 9.68 -7.99 10.82
C ILE A 46 8.54 -7.02 11.23
N PRO A 47 8.80 -5.92 11.98
CA PRO A 47 7.73 -5.00 12.34
C PRO A 47 7.10 -4.32 11.11
N GLY A 48 7.89 -3.93 10.11
CA GLY A 48 7.37 -3.40 8.85
C GLY A 48 6.50 -4.41 8.09
N GLY A 49 6.94 -5.66 7.99
CA GLY A 49 6.16 -6.73 7.36
C GLY A 49 4.81 -6.97 8.05
N CYS A 50 4.76 -6.91 9.38
CA CYS A 50 3.51 -6.98 10.14
C CYS A 50 2.56 -5.81 9.81
N ILE A 51 3.10 -4.59 9.68
CA ILE A 51 2.32 -3.40 9.30
C ILE A 51 1.75 -3.56 7.89
N LEU A 52 2.54 -4.05 6.93
CA LEU A 52 2.08 -4.33 5.57
C LEU A 52 0.93 -5.35 5.54
N ILE A 53 1.01 -6.41 6.37
CA ILE A 53 -0.07 -7.39 6.49
C ILE A 53 -1.35 -6.74 7.05
N MET A 54 -1.24 -5.88 8.06
CA MET A 54 -2.40 -5.15 8.60
C MET A 54 -3.02 -4.21 7.55
N ILE A 55 -2.20 -3.49 6.79
CA ILE A 55 -2.67 -2.61 5.70
C ILE A 55 -3.34 -3.44 4.59
N SER A 56 -2.77 -4.59 4.24
CA SER A 56 -3.39 -5.55 3.33
C SER A 56 -4.76 -6.00 3.83
N ALA A 57 -4.89 -6.30 5.13
CA ALA A 57 -6.18 -6.71 5.71
C ALA A 57 -7.23 -5.58 5.64
N LEU A 58 -6.82 -4.32 5.73
CA LEU A 58 -7.70 -3.16 5.48
C LEU A 58 -8.19 -3.13 4.03
N PHE A 59 -7.30 -3.32 3.05
CA PHE A 59 -7.71 -3.41 1.63
C PHE A 59 -8.57 -4.65 1.34
N GLY A 60 -8.28 -5.79 1.95
CA GLY A 60 -9.11 -6.99 1.85
C GLY A 60 -10.52 -6.76 2.41
N SER A 61 -10.61 -6.04 3.53
CA SER A 61 -11.90 -5.61 4.10
C SER A 61 -12.64 -4.64 3.19
N ALA A 62 -11.93 -3.71 2.54
CA ALA A 62 -12.50 -2.81 1.54
C ALA A 62 -13.05 -3.58 0.33
N PHE A 63 -12.30 -4.57 -0.16
CA PHE A 63 -12.70 -5.43 -1.27
C PHE A 63 -13.95 -6.24 -0.92
N LEU A 64 -14.02 -6.85 0.26
CA LEU A 64 -15.20 -7.57 0.72
C LEU A 64 -16.43 -6.65 0.86
N LYS A 65 -16.26 -5.48 1.49
CA LYS A 65 -17.34 -4.50 1.66
C LYS A 65 -17.84 -3.93 0.34
N GLY A 66 -16.98 -3.76 -0.67
CA GLY A 66 -17.40 -3.24 -1.98
C GLY A 66 -18.43 -4.08 -2.71
N LYS A 67 -18.66 -5.33 -2.30
CA LYS A 67 -19.76 -6.17 -2.81
C LYS A 67 -21.14 -5.73 -2.33
N THR A 68 -21.22 -5.07 -1.17
CA THR A 68 -22.48 -4.77 -0.48
C THR A 68 -22.65 -3.28 -0.17
N ASP A 69 -21.56 -2.55 0.04
CA ASP A 69 -21.55 -1.16 0.49
C ASP A 69 -20.43 -0.38 -0.22
N ARG A 70 -20.83 0.44 -1.19
CA ARG A 70 -19.93 1.25 -2.02
C ARG A 70 -19.28 2.42 -1.26
N PRO A 71 -20.01 3.23 -0.47
CA PRO A 71 -19.41 4.20 0.44
C PRO A 71 -18.37 3.57 1.40
N GLY A 72 -18.67 2.37 1.90
CA GLY A 72 -17.73 1.59 2.70
C GLY A 72 -16.45 1.29 1.94
N TRP A 73 -16.54 0.75 0.72
CA TRP A 73 -15.36 0.47 -0.12
C TRP A 73 -14.50 1.71 -0.37
N ILE A 74 -15.10 2.84 -0.75
CA ILE A 74 -14.38 4.09 -1.01
C ILE A 74 -13.62 4.54 0.25
N SER A 75 -14.28 4.52 1.41
CA SER A 75 -13.71 4.98 2.67
C SER A 75 -12.54 4.11 3.13
N PHE A 76 -12.71 2.78 3.13
CA PHE A 76 -11.63 1.86 3.54
C PHE A 76 -10.45 1.86 2.56
N SER A 77 -10.73 1.95 1.26
CA SER A 77 -9.68 2.02 0.24
C SER A 77 -8.87 3.31 0.35
N TYR A 78 -9.52 4.43 0.66
CA TYR A 78 -8.86 5.72 0.87
C TYR A 78 -7.97 5.70 2.11
N ILE A 79 -8.48 5.21 3.25
CA ILE A 79 -7.72 5.10 4.50
C ILE A 79 -6.51 4.17 4.31
N GLY A 80 -6.72 3.00 3.70
CA GLY A 80 -5.64 2.07 3.40
C GLY A 80 -4.58 2.70 2.50
N ALA A 81 -4.98 3.45 1.47
CA ALA A 81 -4.05 4.11 0.56
C ALA A 81 -3.25 5.22 1.24
N LEU A 82 -3.89 6.05 2.08
CA LEU A 82 -3.19 7.06 2.86
C LEU A 82 -2.18 6.45 3.83
N LEU A 83 -2.58 5.43 4.58
CA LEU A 83 -1.68 4.75 5.51
C LEU A 83 -0.45 4.21 4.79
N LEU A 84 -0.66 3.56 3.65
CA LEU A 84 0.43 2.97 2.88
C LEU A 84 1.41 4.05 2.36
N VAL A 85 0.91 5.19 1.88
CA VAL A 85 1.75 6.32 1.48
C VAL A 85 2.53 6.92 2.66
N VAL A 86 1.89 7.08 3.82
CA VAL A 86 2.55 7.60 5.03
C VAL A 86 3.67 6.66 5.47
N PHE A 87 3.40 5.35 5.52
CA PHE A 87 4.42 4.36 5.90
C PHE A 87 5.59 4.31 4.91
N ALA A 88 5.32 4.43 3.61
CA ALA A 88 6.39 4.54 2.62
C ALA A 88 7.23 5.80 2.78
N GLY A 89 6.60 6.94 3.08
CA GLY A 89 7.32 8.18 3.41
C GLY A 89 8.23 8.03 4.62
N CYS A 90 7.73 7.39 5.69
CA CYS A 90 8.55 7.08 6.87
C CYS A 90 9.73 6.15 6.54
N ALA A 91 9.50 5.09 5.75
CA ALA A 91 10.55 4.16 5.34
C ALA A 91 11.67 4.88 4.58
N ILE A 92 11.33 5.75 3.62
CA ILE A 92 12.29 6.56 2.86
C ILE A 92 13.12 7.45 3.79
N LEU A 93 12.49 8.09 4.78
CA LEU A 93 13.21 8.96 5.72
C LEU A 93 14.18 8.17 6.62
N VAL A 94 13.76 7.00 7.10
CA VAL A 94 14.60 6.14 7.96
C VAL A 94 15.78 5.57 7.16
N GLU A 95 15.52 4.97 6.00
CA GLU A 95 16.57 4.42 5.14
C GLU A 95 17.49 5.52 4.61
N GLY A 96 16.95 6.67 4.23
CA GLY A 96 17.73 7.84 3.84
C GLY A 96 18.61 8.37 4.97
N GLY A 97 18.11 8.37 6.21
CA GLY A 97 18.89 8.72 7.40
C GLY A 97 20.04 7.76 7.63
N ASN A 98 19.79 6.45 7.52
CA ASN A 98 20.83 5.42 7.64
C ASN A 98 21.91 5.58 6.56
N VAL A 99 21.52 5.83 5.31
CA VAL A 99 22.45 6.08 4.21
C VAL A 99 23.29 7.33 4.46
N LEU A 100 22.69 8.41 4.96
CA LEU A 100 23.43 9.63 5.28
C LEU A 100 24.48 9.38 6.37
N THR A 101 24.13 8.61 7.41
CA THR A 101 25.07 8.19 8.47
C THR A 101 26.26 7.42 7.90
N LEU A 102 26.01 6.43 7.03
CA LEU A 102 27.09 5.65 6.38
C LEU A 102 28.04 6.53 5.56
N ILE A 103 27.50 7.51 4.82
CA ILE A 103 28.31 8.48 4.07
C ILE A 103 29.16 9.32 5.04
N MET A 104 28.59 9.76 6.16
CA MET A 104 29.32 10.56 7.16
C MET A 104 30.41 9.76 7.89
N GLU A 105 30.21 8.45 8.07
CA GLU A 105 31.18 7.53 8.66
C GLU A 105 32.26 7.08 7.66
N GLY A 106 32.13 7.44 6.38
CA GLY A 106 33.09 7.11 5.32
C GLY A 106 32.98 5.67 4.82
N GLU A 107 31.85 5.00 5.09
CA GLU A 107 31.56 3.66 4.58
C GLU A 107 30.92 3.70 3.18
N GLU A 108 30.95 2.58 2.45
CA GLU A 108 30.29 2.49 1.15
C GLU A 108 28.77 2.53 1.30
N ALA A 109 28.20 3.69 0.98
CA ALA A 109 26.76 3.88 0.96
C ALA A 109 26.15 3.35 -0.34
N ASN A 110 25.34 2.30 -0.23
CA ASN A 110 24.68 1.70 -1.39
C ASN A 110 23.24 2.22 -1.51
N LEU A 111 23.01 3.25 -2.35
CA LEU A 111 21.69 3.89 -2.54
C LEU A 111 20.58 2.93 -2.98
N LEU A 112 20.94 1.77 -3.53
CA LEU A 112 20.02 0.74 -3.98
C LEU A 112 19.21 0.14 -2.82
N THR A 113 19.70 0.21 -1.58
CA THR A 113 18.98 -0.25 -0.39
C THR A 113 17.73 0.58 -0.12
N ILE A 114 17.74 1.88 -0.43
CA ILE A 114 16.57 2.75 -0.24
C ILE A 114 15.42 2.31 -1.14
N ILE A 115 15.69 1.99 -2.42
CA ILE A 115 14.66 1.65 -3.40
C ILE A 115 14.18 0.18 -3.24
N SER A 116 14.91 -0.61 -2.46
CA SER A 116 14.61 -2.02 -2.19
C SER A 116 13.43 -2.20 -1.22
N SER A 117 13.02 -1.12 -0.54
CA SER A 117 11.96 -1.17 0.46
C SER A 117 10.62 -1.60 -0.14
N SER A 118 10.04 -2.66 0.41
CA SER A 118 8.75 -3.22 -0.01
C SER A 118 7.61 -2.20 0.12
N PHE A 119 7.73 -1.23 1.03
CA PHE A 119 6.81 -0.11 1.20
C PHE A 119 6.79 0.87 0.02
N ILE A 120 7.94 1.13 -0.62
CA ILE A 120 8.02 2.08 -1.74
C ILE A 120 7.29 1.52 -2.95
N TRP A 121 7.49 0.24 -3.26
CA TRP A 121 6.79 -0.43 -4.34
C TRP A 121 5.28 -0.53 -4.08
N ALA A 122 4.90 -0.84 -2.85
CA ALA A 122 3.51 -0.84 -2.45
C ALA A 122 2.88 0.56 -2.58
N ALA A 123 3.62 1.64 -2.27
CA ALA A 123 3.14 3.02 -2.42
C ALA A 123 2.98 3.41 -3.89
N ILE A 124 3.91 3.05 -4.76
CA ILE A 124 3.77 3.28 -6.21
C ILE A 124 2.50 2.61 -6.73
N LEU A 125 2.24 1.37 -6.32
CA LEU A 125 1.05 0.61 -6.72
C LEU A 125 -0.26 1.21 -6.17
N VAL A 126 -0.22 1.92 -5.05
CA VAL A 126 -1.42 2.52 -4.44
C VAL A 126 -1.77 3.90 -5.00
N LEU A 127 -0.84 4.59 -5.67
CA LEU A 127 -1.08 5.93 -6.23
C LEU A 127 -2.27 6.01 -7.20
N PRO A 128 -2.46 5.09 -8.17
CA PRO A 128 -3.62 5.11 -9.06
C PRO A 128 -4.94 4.95 -8.29
N LEU A 129 -4.91 4.13 -7.24
CA LEU A 129 -6.06 3.91 -6.37
C LEU A 129 -6.39 5.17 -5.57
N LEU A 130 -5.38 5.79 -4.97
CA LEU A 130 -5.55 7.02 -4.19
C LEU A 130 -6.14 8.13 -5.06
N ALA A 131 -5.63 8.33 -6.28
CA ALA A 131 -6.13 9.32 -7.23
C ALA A 131 -7.58 9.02 -7.69
N GLY A 132 -7.92 7.75 -7.92
CA GLY A 132 -9.27 7.35 -8.30
C GLY A 132 -10.28 7.50 -7.16
N VAL A 133 -9.94 7.01 -5.97
CA VAL A 133 -10.82 7.00 -4.80
C VAL A 133 -11.00 8.41 -4.23
N SER A 134 -9.97 9.27 -4.26
CA SER A 134 -10.08 10.68 -3.86
C SER A 134 -11.04 11.49 -4.74
N LYS A 135 -11.02 11.27 -6.07
CA LYS A 135 -12.00 11.87 -6.98
C LYS A 135 -13.43 11.43 -6.66
N LEU A 136 -13.62 10.16 -6.33
CA LEU A 136 -14.93 9.63 -5.94
C LEU A 136 -15.43 10.21 -4.62
N LEU A 137 -14.53 10.36 -3.63
CA LEU A 137 -14.82 11.02 -2.36
C LEU A 137 -15.24 12.48 -2.56
N TYR A 138 -14.52 13.22 -3.41
CA TYR A 138 -14.86 14.60 -3.73
C TYR A 138 -16.24 14.71 -4.40
N GLY A 139 -16.54 13.82 -5.35
CA GLY A 139 -17.84 13.76 -6.02
C GLY A 139 -19.01 13.49 -5.05
N CYS A 140 -18.87 12.52 -4.14
CA CYS A 140 -19.90 12.24 -3.14
C CYS A 140 -20.00 13.34 -2.05
N SER A 141 -18.94 14.11 -1.77
CA SER A 141 -18.96 15.23 -0.81
C SER A 141 -19.60 16.51 -1.35
N CYS A 142 -19.58 16.73 -2.67
CA CYS A 142 -20.08 17.96 -3.30
C CYS A 142 -21.57 17.91 -3.69
N GLY A 143 -22.32 16.91 -3.23
CA GLY A 143 -23.79 16.87 -3.36
C GLY A 143 -24.32 16.49 -4.75
N GLY A 144 -23.51 15.84 -5.59
CA GLY A 144 -24.00 15.26 -6.85
C GLY A 144 -24.82 14.00 -6.57
N GLU A 145 -26.03 13.91 -7.13
CA GLU A 145 -26.98 12.78 -7.03
C GLU A 145 -26.46 11.42 -7.55
N TYR A 146 -25.19 11.31 -7.91
CA TYR A 146 -24.63 10.10 -8.51
C TYR A 146 -23.35 9.68 -7.79
N CYS A 147 -23.52 8.97 -6.68
CA CYS A 147 -22.54 7.95 -6.28
C CYS A 147 -22.80 6.65 -7.12
N GLU A 148 -23.13 6.80 -8.41
CA GLU A 148 -23.29 5.72 -9.38
C GLU A 148 -22.02 5.40 -10.13
#